data_AF-M5GBG1-F1
#
_entry.id   AF-M5GBG1-F1
#
_cell.length_a   1.000
_cell.length_b   1.000
_cell.length_c   1.000
_cell.angle_alpha   90.00
_cell.angle_beta   90.00
_cell.angle_gamma   90.00
#
_symmetry.space_group_name_H-M   'P 1'
#
loop_
_entity.id
_entity.type
_entity.pdbx_description
1 polymer ?
#
loop_
_entity_poly.entity_id
_entity_poly.type
_entity_poly.pdbx_seq_one_letter_code
_entity_poly.pdbx_strand_id
1 'polypeptide(L)'
;MDIPVPAVYGFHPGNDNPVGTPWTLLQLIPGQPLSGIWPSLSPQAKLRVVEQVATWILKVFAVEFAQIGSLHFTSPQEGKRNLCESYPDLYVGSMITLRGLHQGYIRGPPRARDPASTAAEWYKQVLNGSMEYERDPPQPKPGPHVPP
;
A
#
# COMPACT_ATOMS: atom_id res chain seq x y z
N MET A 1 15.76 -11.72 -6.93
CA MET A 1 15.49 -10.31 -6.59
C MET A 1 15.94 -10.15 -5.14
N ASP A 2 17.08 -9.51 -4.90
CA ASP A 2 17.76 -9.59 -3.59
C ASP A 2 17.55 -8.30 -2.79
N ILE A 3 16.31 -8.10 -2.36
CA ILE A 3 15.92 -7.05 -1.43
C ILE A 3 15.45 -7.75 -0.15
N PRO A 4 16.00 -7.42 1.03
CA PRO A 4 15.58 -8.05 2.28
C PRO A 4 14.18 -7.56 2.66
N VAL A 5 13.16 -8.25 2.16
CA VAL A 5 11.75 -8.03 2.50
C VAL A 5 11.27 -9.11 3.46
N PRO A 6 10.40 -8.77 4.44
CA PRO A 6 9.96 -9.74 5.43
C PRO A 6 9.06 -10.79 4.77
N ALA A 7 9.27 -12.05 5.13
CA ALA A 7 8.36 -13.12 4.77
C ALA A 7 6.99 -12.89 5.43
N VAL A 8 5.89 -13.24 4.74
CA VAL A 8 4.53 -13.10 5.29
C VAL A 8 4.03 -14.47 5.76
N TYR A 9 4.04 -14.71 7.08
CA TYR A 9 3.62 -15.98 7.68
C TYR A 9 2.10 -16.15 7.73
N GLY A 10 1.36 -15.05 7.69
CA GLY A 10 -0.08 -15.05 7.85
C GLY A 10 -0.66 -13.68 7.56
N PHE A 11 -1.87 -13.62 7.03
CA PHE A 11 -2.70 -12.42 7.09
C PHE A 11 -4.18 -12.80 7.19
N HIS A 12 -5.00 -11.88 7.68
CA HIS A 12 -6.46 -11.99 7.70
C HIS A 12 -7.07 -10.62 7.36
N PRO A 13 -7.85 -10.50 6.28
CA PRO A 13 -8.37 -9.21 5.83
C PRO A 13 -9.69 -8.81 6.52
N GLY A 14 -10.42 -9.77 7.09
CA GLY A 14 -11.72 -9.55 7.73
C GLY A 14 -11.65 -9.43 9.26
N ASN A 15 -12.75 -8.97 9.86
CA ASN A 15 -12.91 -8.82 11.33
C ASN A 15 -13.47 -10.08 12.00
N ASP A 16 -13.85 -11.08 11.21
CA ASP A 16 -14.30 -12.42 11.58
C ASP A 16 -13.14 -13.31 12.04
N ASN A 17 -12.25 -12.76 12.86
CA ASN A 17 -11.12 -13.48 13.43
C ASN A 17 -10.98 -13.14 14.93
N PRO A 18 -10.27 -13.93 15.74
CA PRO A 18 -10.16 -13.71 17.19
C PRO A 18 -9.58 -12.35 17.61
N VAL A 19 -8.85 -11.66 16.72
CA VAL A 19 -8.31 -10.31 16.97
C VAL A 19 -9.36 -9.22 16.72
N GLY A 20 -10.45 -9.53 16.00
CA GLY A 20 -11.57 -8.63 15.73
C GLY A 20 -11.28 -7.52 14.71
N THR A 21 -10.11 -7.52 14.09
CA THR A 21 -9.63 -6.51 13.14
C THR A 21 -8.70 -7.15 12.10
N PRO A 22 -8.45 -6.54 10.92
CA PRO A 22 -7.53 -7.09 9.94
C PRO A 22 -6.10 -7.09 10.47
N TRP A 23 -5.31 -8.09 10.12
CA TRP A 23 -3.92 -8.21 10.58
C TRP A 23 -3.03 -8.93 9.57
N THR A 24 -1.72 -8.69 9.68
CA THR A 24 -0.66 -9.38 8.95
C THR A 24 0.45 -9.78 9.92
N LEU A 25 0.87 -11.03 9.88
CA LEU A 25 1.99 -11.58 10.61
C LEU A 25 3.21 -11.67 9.69
N LEU A 26 4.23 -10.88 9.99
CA LEU A 26 5.45 -10.74 9.19
C LEU A 26 6.67 -11.31 9.93
N GLN A 27 7.66 -11.73 9.17
CA GLN A 27 9.00 -12.03 9.68
C GLN A 27 9.61 -10.80 10.35
N LEU A 28 10.16 -11.00 11.55
CA LEU A 28 11.00 -9.99 12.18
C LEU A 28 12.39 -10.02 11.54
N ILE A 29 12.72 -8.99 10.77
CA ILE A 29 14.07 -8.82 10.23
C ILE A 29 14.96 -8.17 11.30
N PRO A 30 16.06 -8.80 11.71
CA PRO A 30 16.99 -8.20 12.66
C PRO A 30 17.65 -6.96 12.05
N GLY A 31 17.70 -5.88 12.81
CA GLY A 31 18.30 -4.63 12.35
C GLY A 31 18.04 -3.47 13.31
N GLN A 32 18.45 -2.28 12.89
CA GLN A 32 18.20 -1.04 13.62
C GLN A 32 17.61 -0.01 12.66
N PRO A 33 16.67 0.85 13.12
CA PRO A 33 16.17 1.94 12.31
C PRO A 33 17.31 2.85 11.84
N LEU A 34 17.39 3.09 10.52
CA LEU A 34 18.45 3.91 9.94
C LEU A 34 18.48 5.31 10.57
N SER A 35 17.32 5.90 10.85
CA SER A 35 17.19 7.21 11.51
C SER A 35 17.92 7.30 12.85
N GLY A 36 17.98 6.19 13.61
CA GLY A 36 18.67 6.13 14.90
C GLY A 36 20.20 6.14 14.78
N ILE A 37 20.74 5.47 13.75
CA ILE A 37 22.19 5.36 13.57
C ILE A 37 22.76 6.40 12.61
N TRP A 38 21.94 6.99 11.74
CA TRP A 38 22.37 7.91 10.68
C TRP A 38 23.29 9.04 11.15
N PRO A 39 23.04 9.73 12.28
CA PRO A 39 23.92 10.79 12.75
C PRO A 39 25.34 10.31 13.07
N SER A 40 25.46 9.05 13.52
CA SER A 40 26.74 8.43 13.92
C SER A 40 27.53 7.81 12.76
N LEU A 41 26.92 7.68 11.58
CA LEU A 41 27.58 7.10 10.41
C LEU A 41 28.63 8.05 9.83
N SER A 42 29.77 7.49 9.44
CA SER A 42 30.78 8.20 8.66
C SER A 42 30.23 8.60 7.28
N PRO A 43 30.82 9.61 6.61
CA PRO A 43 30.43 9.99 5.26
C PRO A 43 30.45 8.82 4.26
N GLN A 44 31.47 7.97 4.33
CA GLN A 44 31.59 6.78 3.47
C GLN A 44 30.49 5.74 3.76
N ALA A 45 30.12 5.56 5.04
CA ALA A 45 29.02 4.66 5.40
C ALA A 45 27.67 5.18 4.89
N LYS A 46 27.42 6.50 4.99
CA LYS A 46 26.21 7.13 4.43
C LYS A 46 26.13 6.95 2.92
N LEU A 47 27.24 7.14 2.20
CA LEU A 47 27.29 6.93 0.76
C LEU A 47 26.87 5.49 0.39
N ARG A 48 27.44 4.48 1.06
CA ARG A 48 27.07 3.07 0.81
C ARG A 48 25.60 2.77 1.08
N VAL A 49 25.01 3.38 2.11
CA VAL A 49 23.57 3.24 2.38
C VAL A 49 22.75 3.82 1.23
N VAL A 50 23.09 5.02 0.75
CA VAL A 50 22.38 5.65 -0.37
C VAL A 50 22.51 4.81 -1.64
N GLU A 51 23.71 4.31 -1.96
CA GLU A 51 23.94 3.41 -3.11
C GLU A 51 23.12 2.13 -3.01
N GLN A 52 23.04 1.52 -1.82
CA GLN A 52 22.25 0.33 -1.58
C GLN A 52 20.75 0.58 -1.77
N VAL A 53 20.22 1.67 -1.19
CA VAL A 53 18.81 2.06 -1.34
C VAL A 53 18.49 2.36 -2.80
N ALA A 54 19.34 3.10 -3.50
CA ALA A 54 19.17 3.39 -4.92
C ALA A 54 19.13 2.10 -5.75
N THR A 55 20.02 1.15 -5.46
CA THR A 55 20.03 -0.17 -6.10
C THR A 55 18.71 -0.92 -5.88
N TRP A 56 18.17 -0.90 -4.66
CA TRP A 56 16.88 -1.52 -4.37
C TRP A 56 15.72 -0.83 -5.08
N ILE A 57 15.69 0.51 -5.10
CA ILE A 57 14.68 1.28 -5.84
C ILE A 57 14.73 0.89 -7.32
N LEU A 58 15.90 0.86 -7.96
CA LEU A 58 16.01 0.45 -9.36
C LEU A 58 15.50 -0.97 -9.61
N LYS A 59 15.79 -1.92 -8.71
CA LYS A 59 15.28 -3.29 -8.80
C LYS A 59 13.75 -3.35 -8.68
N VAL A 60 13.15 -2.57 -7.79
CA VAL A 60 11.68 -2.50 -7.64
C VAL A 60 11.04 -1.87 -8.87
N PHE A 61 11.61 -0.78 -9.39
CA PHE A 61 11.08 -0.08 -10.56
C PHE A 61 11.22 -0.87 -11.86
N ALA A 62 12.13 -1.85 -11.91
CA ALA A 62 12.23 -2.78 -13.03
C ALA A 62 11.12 -3.85 -13.05
N VAL A 63 10.30 -3.95 -12.00
CA VAL A 63 9.12 -4.83 -11.99
C VAL A 63 8.00 -4.14 -12.75
N GLU A 64 7.68 -4.67 -13.92
CA GLU A 64 6.61 -4.16 -14.77
C GLU A 64 5.32 -4.96 -14.57
N PHE A 65 4.20 -4.25 -14.49
CA PHE A 65 2.86 -4.82 -14.59
C PHE A 65 2.27 -4.45 -15.95
N ALA A 66 1.57 -5.39 -16.58
CA ALA A 66 0.94 -5.16 -17.89
C ALA A 66 -0.17 -4.09 -17.84
N GLN A 67 -0.66 -3.75 -16.64
CA GLN A 67 -1.74 -2.79 -16.44
C GLN A 67 -1.46 -1.92 -15.22
N ILE A 68 -2.12 -0.76 -15.19
CA ILE A 68 -2.10 0.23 -14.12
C ILE A 68 -3.39 0.08 -13.31
N GLY A 69 -3.24 -0.36 -12.07
CA GLY A 69 -4.33 -0.61 -11.14
C GLY A 69 -3.82 -1.11 -9.79
N SER A 70 -4.71 -1.67 -8.98
CA SER A 70 -4.33 -2.28 -7.70
C SER A 70 -4.17 -3.79 -7.84
N LEU A 71 -3.35 -4.39 -6.98
CA LEU A 71 -3.17 -5.83 -6.94
C LEU A 71 -4.33 -6.48 -6.18
N HIS A 72 -4.96 -7.47 -6.82
CA HIS A 72 -6.04 -8.28 -6.27
C HIS A 72 -5.65 -9.75 -6.31
N PHE A 73 -6.21 -10.52 -5.40
CA PHE A 73 -6.04 -11.97 -5.39
C PHE A 73 -7.06 -12.61 -6.33
N THR A 74 -6.61 -13.53 -7.17
CA THR A 74 -7.47 -14.24 -8.14
C THR A 74 -8.49 -15.15 -7.46
N SER A 75 -8.20 -15.63 -6.24
CA SER A 75 -9.09 -16.47 -5.46
C SER A 75 -9.53 -15.76 -4.17
N PRO A 76 -10.77 -15.99 -3.71
CA PRO A 76 -11.23 -15.52 -2.41
C PRO A 76 -10.25 -15.92 -1.30
N GLN A 77 -9.91 -14.95 -0.47
CA GLN A 77 -9.02 -15.15 0.66
C GLN A 77 -9.84 -15.67 1.85
N GLU A 78 -10.13 -16.98 1.84
CA GLU A 78 -10.71 -17.62 3.02
C GLU A 78 -9.61 -17.98 4.03
N GLY A 79 -9.70 -17.44 5.24
CA GLY A 79 -8.87 -17.80 6.38
C GLY A 79 -7.42 -17.30 6.37
N LYS A 80 -6.62 -17.87 7.29
CA LYS A 80 -5.19 -17.57 7.45
C LYS A 80 -4.39 -18.20 6.30
N ARG A 81 -3.67 -17.38 5.52
CA ARG A 81 -2.75 -17.86 4.49
C ARG A 81 -1.29 -17.51 4.77
N ASN A 82 -0.41 -18.49 4.61
CA ASN A 82 1.03 -18.31 4.64
C ASN A 82 1.53 -18.04 3.20
N LEU A 83 1.99 -16.82 2.91
CA LEU A 83 2.49 -16.47 1.58
C LEU A 83 3.95 -16.90 1.36
N CYS A 84 4.59 -17.50 2.37
CA CYS A 84 5.93 -18.06 2.24
C CYS A 84 5.93 -19.42 1.51
N GLU A 85 4.80 -20.12 1.51
CA GLU A 85 4.69 -21.49 0.96
C GLU A 85 4.28 -21.50 -0.52
N SER A 86 3.64 -20.43 -1.00
CA SER A 86 3.22 -20.28 -2.39
C SER A 86 3.12 -18.81 -2.78
N TYR A 87 3.60 -18.45 -3.96
CA TYR A 87 3.32 -17.14 -4.53
C TYR A 87 1.81 -17.01 -4.77
N PRO A 88 1.17 -15.92 -4.31
CA PRO A 88 -0.24 -15.72 -4.58
C PRO A 88 -0.44 -15.45 -6.07
N ASP A 89 -1.47 -16.07 -6.64
CA ASP A 89 -1.96 -15.70 -7.96
C ASP A 89 -2.64 -14.32 -7.85
N LEU A 90 -1.96 -13.30 -8.37
CA LEU A 90 -2.39 -11.91 -8.35
C LEU A 90 -2.78 -11.45 -9.76
N TYR A 91 -3.74 -10.54 -9.83
CA TYR A 91 -4.06 -9.80 -11.05
C TYR A 91 -4.16 -8.31 -10.75
N VAL A 92 -3.91 -7.48 -11.77
CA VAL A 92 -4.15 -6.05 -11.68
C VAL A 92 -5.63 -5.81 -11.95
N GLY A 93 -6.33 -5.25 -10.97
CA GLY A 93 -7.75 -4.92 -11.07
C GLY A 93 -7.99 -3.43 -10.85
N SER A 94 -9.26 -3.07 -10.65
CA SER A 94 -9.65 -1.68 -10.41
C SER A 94 -8.81 -1.06 -9.29
N MET A 95 -8.42 0.19 -9.51
CA MET A 95 -7.63 0.94 -8.55
C MET A 95 -8.44 1.14 -7.28
N ILE A 96 -7.95 0.56 -6.19
CA ILE A 96 -8.43 0.88 -4.85
C ILE A 96 -7.60 2.03 -4.32
N THR A 97 -8.26 2.85 -3.53
CA THR A 97 -7.64 3.97 -2.86
C THR A 97 -7.73 3.74 -1.37
N LEU A 98 -7.12 4.63 -0.60
CA LEU A 98 -6.91 4.51 0.82
C LEU A 98 -8.20 4.62 1.67
N ARG A 99 -9.27 3.87 1.37
CA ARG A 99 -10.40 3.63 2.29
C ARG A 99 -9.94 3.07 3.65
N GLY A 100 -8.68 2.62 3.80
CA GLY A 100 -8.08 2.18 5.06
C GLY A 100 -7.15 3.19 5.77
N LEU A 101 -6.75 4.30 5.14
CA LEU A 101 -6.05 5.40 5.85
C LEU A 101 -7.07 6.50 6.10
N HIS A 102 -7.41 6.77 7.36
CA HIS A 102 -8.36 7.79 7.81
C HIS A 102 -8.09 9.19 7.20
N GLN A 103 -8.49 9.43 5.95
CA GLN A 103 -8.79 10.75 5.41
C GLN A 103 -10.32 10.87 5.44
N GLY A 104 -10.84 11.47 6.51
CA GLY A 104 -12.26 11.45 6.90
C GLY A 104 -13.26 12.16 5.97
N TYR A 105 -12.94 12.34 4.69
CA TYR A 105 -13.81 12.98 3.69
C TYR A 105 -13.91 12.21 2.37
N ILE A 106 -13.18 11.11 2.16
CA ILE A 106 -13.24 10.29 0.95
C ILE A 106 -14.10 9.05 1.21
N ARG A 107 -15.24 8.93 0.52
CA ARG A 107 -15.96 7.66 0.37
C ARG A 107 -15.53 7.01 -0.93
N GLY A 108 -15.40 5.69 -0.95
CA GLY A 108 -15.22 5.02 -2.24
C GLY A 108 -13.81 4.60 -2.58
N PRO A 109 -13.62 3.48 -3.31
CA PRO A 109 -12.71 3.57 -4.45
C PRO A 109 -13.24 4.67 -5.40
N PRO A 110 -12.43 5.14 -6.35
CA PRO A 110 -12.90 6.04 -7.40
C PRO A 110 -14.12 5.47 -8.14
N ARG A 111 -14.93 6.32 -8.78
CA ARG A 111 -16.05 5.87 -9.63
C ARG A 111 -15.53 4.84 -10.65
N ALA A 112 -15.82 3.56 -10.40
CA ALA A 112 -15.06 2.42 -10.90
C ALA A 112 -14.63 2.54 -12.36
N ARG A 113 -13.35 2.26 -12.62
CA ARG A 113 -12.81 2.01 -13.97
C ARG A 113 -11.90 0.79 -13.94
N ASP A 114 -11.92 0.07 -15.05
CA ASP A 114 -11.04 -1.05 -15.31
C ASP A 114 -9.56 -0.59 -15.29
N PRO A 115 -8.63 -1.47 -14.89
CA PRO A 115 -7.21 -1.17 -14.92
C PRO A 115 -6.79 -0.73 -16.33
N ALA A 116 -6.01 0.35 -16.40
CA ALA A 116 -5.58 0.92 -17.68
C ALA A 116 -4.40 0.12 -18.23
N SER A 117 -4.38 -0.17 -19.53
CA SER A 117 -3.28 -0.93 -20.13
C SER A 117 -2.09 -0.03 -20.48
N THR A 118 -2.30 1.29 -20.51
CA THR A 118 -1.25 2.29 -20.77
C THR A 118 -1.37 3.52 -19.87
N ALA A 119 -0.27 4.25 -19.70
CA ALA A 119 -0.25 5.53 -18.99
C ALA A 119 -1.15 6.59 -19.66
N ALA A 120 -1.27 6.57 -20.99
CA ALA A 120 -2.13 7.48 -21.74
C ALA A 120 -3.62 7.22 -21.48
N GLU A 121 -4.02 5.95 -21.44
CA GLU A 121 -5.37 5.55 -21.03
C GLU A 121 -5.65 5.97 -19.60
N TRP A 122 -4.73 5.70 -18.68
CA TRP A 122 -4.84 6.12 -17.29
C TRP A 122 -5.01 7.65 -17.17
N TYR A 123 -4.23 8.43 -17.91
CA TYR A 123 -4.33 9.89 -17.87
C TYR A 123 -5.67 10.40 -18.42
N LYS A 124 -6.17 9.81 -19.52
CA LYS A 124 -7.53 10.08 -20.01
C LYS A 124 -8.57 9.73 -18.95
N GLN A 125 -8.33 8.66 -18.18
CA GLN A 125 -9.26 8.28 -17.13
C GLN A 125 -9.30 9.32 -15.99
N VAL A 126 -8.14 9.85 -15.61
CA VAL A 126 -8.03 10.94 -14.63
C VAL A 126 -8.78 12.18 -15.10
N LEU A 127 -8.52 12.63 -16.34
CA LEU A 127 -9.14 13.83 -16.91
C LEU A 127 -10.66 13.73 -16.99
N ASN A 128 -11.18 12.55 -17.33
CA ASN A 128 -12.62 12.29 -17.43
C ASN A 128 -13.27 12.01 -16.07
N GLY A 129 -12.61 12.37 -14.96
CA GLY A 129 -13.21 12.37 -13.64
C GLY A 129 -13.58 11.00 -13.06
N SER A 130 -13.08 9.86 -13.56
CA SER A 130 -13.29 8.59 -12.81
C SER A 130 -12.28 8.32 -11.74
N MET A 131 -11.23 9.13 -11.69
CA MET A 131 -10.44 9.23 -10.47
C MET A 131 -11.10 10.17 -9.45
N GLU A 132 -12.30 10.69 -9.73
CA GLU A 132 -13.08 11.42 -8.73
C GLU A 132 -13.59 10.48 -7.65
N TYR A 133 -13.46 10.97 -6.44
CA TYR A 133 -13.94 10.35 -5.23
C TYR A 133 -15.33 10.87 -4.90
N GLU A 134 -16.17 9.98 -4.40
CA GLU A 134 -17.30 10.43 -3.60
C GLU A 134 -16.74 11.07 -2.33
N ARG A 135 -17.23 12.26 -1.97
CA ARG A 135 -16.80 12.94 -0.77
C ARG A 135 -17.96 13.13 0.18
N ASP A 136 -17.69 13.04 1.47
CA ASP A 136 -18.65 13.53 2.44
C ASP A 136 -18.85 15.03 2.24
N PRO A 137 -20.10 15.53 2.38
CA PRO A 137 -20.32 16.96 2.45
C PRO A 137 -19.45 17.54 3.59
N PRO A 138 -18.97 18.79 3.46
CA PRO A 138 -18.17 19.41 4.50
C PRO A 138 -18.88 19.30 5.85
N GLN A 139 -18.23 18.72 6.85
CA GLN A 139 -18.81 18.73 8.20
C GLN A 139 -18.94 20.19 8.66
N PRO A 140 -20.06 20.58 9.28
CA PRO A 140 -20.18 21.89 9.87
C PRO A 140 -19.05 22.08 10.89
N LYS A 141 -18.40 23.25 10.86
CA LYS A 141 -17.36 23.58 11.84
C LYS A 141 -17.94 23.36 13.25
N PRO A 142 -17.24 22.65 14.15
CA PRO A 142 -17.68 22.56 15.53
C PRO A 142 -17.86 23.99 16.05
N GLY A 143 -19.04 24.27 16.60
CA GLY A 143 -19.33 25.55 17.23
C GLY A 143 -18.30 25.83 18.34
N PRO A 144 -18.13 27.10 18.74
CA PRO A 144 -17.20 27.43 19.81
C PRO A 144 -17.48 26.56 21.03
N HIS A 145 -16.46 25.83 21.49
CA HIS A 145 -16.56 25.08 22.73
C HIS A 145 -16.78 26.10 23.84
N VAL A 146 -18.00 26.11 24.39
CA VAL A 146 -18.29 26.81 25.63
C VAL A 146 -17.92 25.82 26.75
N PRO A 147 -16.84 26.05 27.51
CA PRO A 147 -16.54 25.24 28.68
C PRO A 147 -17.64 25.44 29.75
N PRO A 148 -17.84 24.45 30.63
CA PRO A 148 -18.84 24.51 31.70
C PRO A 148 -18.58 25.65 32.70
#